data_AF-A0A2Z5ECW1-F1
#
_entry.id   AF-A0A2Z5ECW1-F1
#
_cell.length_a   1.000
_cell.length_b   1.000
_cell.length_c   1.000
_cell.angle_alpha   90.00
_cell.angle_beta   90.00
_cell.angle_gamma   90.00
#
_symmetry.space_group_name_H-M   'P 1'
#
loop_
_entity.id
_entity.type
_entity.pdbx_description
1 polymer ?
#
loop_
_entity_poly.entity_id
_entity_poly.type
_entity_poly.pdbx_seq_one_letter_code
_entity_poly.pdbx_strand_id
1 'polypeptide(L)'
;MSNAMDIRAGEQGTRSRLSLLAGSAVAVALAALAGCAKAPPPPPPPPPPVVVIPPMPSPPMGAPLEMTVPPVAEDGQRHTVNYGISTSQTVWNLRSGYNVAALNCVEPEFAPILEGYKRFLKTYDKSLDKASAEIDRSFKTLHKGRAAIVARESYQTQVYNFFSLPPVDAGFCKAAMELSTDLTTIEPSQFESYSYQGLAKLEAPFKEFFTAYEQYRADLAAWQSRYGAGGLITVRPTSEQTLAQPAVQAAPKPQASAQ
;
A
#
# COMPACT_ATOMS: atom_id res chain seq x y z
N MET A 1 -47.85 2.61 -27.47
CA MET A 1 -47.96 3.88 -28.23
C MET A 1 -46.79 3.95 -29.18
N SER A 2 -46.99 3.37 -30.36
CA SER A 2 -46.11 3.52 -31.52
C SER A 2 -46.16 4.95 -32.03
N ASN A 3 -45.07 5.44 -32.60
CA ASN A 3 -45.14 6.24 -33.83
C ASN A 3 -43.78 6.19 -34.53
N ALA A 4 -43.74 5.37 -35.59
CA ALA A 4 -42.80 5.49 -36.68
C ALA A 4 -43.29 6.61 -37.61
N MET A 5 -42.39 7.42 -38.15
CA MET A 5 -42.67 8.18 -39.36
C MET A 5 -41.40 8.37 -40.18
N ASP A 6 -41.32 7.53 -41.20
CA ASP A 6 -40.52 7.61 -42.41
C ASP A 6 -40.74 8.95 -43.14
N ILE A 7 -39.68 9.61 -43.62
CA ILE A 7 -39.78 10.60 -44.70
C ILE A 7 -38.69 10.30 -45.74
N ARG A 8 -39.20 10.13 -46.97
CA ARG A 8 -38.55 9.78 -48.22
C ARG A 8 -37.62 10.87 -48.78
N ALA A 9 -36.74 10.38 -49.65
CA ALA A 9 -35.89 11.06 -50.61
C ALA A 9 -36.60 11.95 -51.67
N GLY A 10 -35.82 12.91 -52.19
CA GLY A 10 -36.01 13.73 -53.40
C GLY A 10 -34.90 14.80 -53.38
N GLU A 11 -34.24 15.27 -54.45
CA GLU A 11 -34.34 15.21 -55.91
C GLU A 11 -32.92 15.44 -56.47
N GLN A 12 -32.44 14.63 -57.43
CA GLN A 12 -32.25 14.98 -58.85
C GLN A 12 -31.99 16.46 -59.18
N GLY A 13 -30.78 16.76 -59.67
CA GLY A 13 -30.38 18.03 -60.26
C GLY A 13 -29.43 17.83 -61.44
N THR A 14 -30.00 17.47 -62.58
CA THR A 14 -29.33 17.26 -63.88
C THR A 14 -29.18 18.61 -64.59
N ARG A 15 -27.96 19.03 -64.98
CA ARG A 15 -27.76 19.95 -66.11
C ARG A 15 -26.49 19.63 -66.90
N SER A 16 -26.75 18.96 -68.02
CA SER A 16 -25.92 18.81 -69.22
C SER A 16 -25.52 20.16 -69.81
N ARG A 17 -24.29 20.27 -70.37
CA ARG A 17 -24.07 20.76 -71.75
C ARG A 17 -22.78 20.19 -72.35
N LEU A 18 -22.98 19.42 -73.41
CA LEU A 18 -22.04 19.01 -74.45
C LEU A 18 -21.34 20.21 -75.11
N SER A 19 -20.09 20.03 -75.53
CA SER A 19 -19.57 20.59 -76.78
C SER A 19 -18.47 19.67 -77.35
N LEU A 20 -18.87 19.01 -78.43
CA LEU A 20 -18.10 18.45 -79.56
C LEU A 20 -17.02 19.46 -80.07
N LEU A 21 -15.93 19.15 -80.79
CA LEU A 21 -15.47 18.03 -81.62
C LEU A 21 -14.00 18.31 -82.06
N ALA A 22 -13.32 17.25 -82.51
CA ALA A 22 -12.21 17.21 -83.47
C ALA A 22 -10.81 17.71 -83.01
N GLY A 23 -9.72 16.97 -83.20
CA GLY A 23 -9.55 15.74 -83.95
C GLY A 23 -8.08 15.28 -84.00
N SER A 24 -7.90 14.24 -84.81
CA SER A 24 -6.65 13.71 -85.37
C SER A 24 -5.81 12.77 -84.51
N ALA A 25 -6.04 11.49 -84.79
CA ALA A 25 -5.23 10.35 -84.44
C ALA A 25 -3.80 10.44 -84.99
N VAL A 26 -2.83 10.06 -84.16
CA VAL A 26 -1.58 9.44 -84.60
C VAL A 26 -1.34 8.25 -83.68
N ALA A 27 -1.52 7.05 -84.23
CA ALA A 27 -1.11 5.80 -83.60
C ALA A 27 0.36 5.53 -83.98
N VAL A 28 1.24 5.43 -82.98
CA VAL A 28 2.50 4.69 -83.11
C VAL A 28 2.73 3.91 -81.83
N ALA A 29 2.78 2.59 -81.98
CA ALA A 29 3.03 1.61 -80.95
C ALA A 29 4.47 1.71 -80.41
N LEU A 30 4.64 1.62 -79.09
CA LEU A 30 5.90 1.25 -78.45
C LEU A 30 5.65 0.40 -77.20
N ALA A 31 5.93 -0.88 -77.38
CA ALA A 31 6.52 -1.85 -76.47
C ALA A 31 6.33 -1.68 -74.95
N ALA A 32 5.81 -2.75 -74.34
CA ALA A 32 5.92 -3.04 -72.93
C ALA A 32 7.38 -2.96 -72.43
N LEU A 33 7.62 -2.07 -71.46
CA LEU A 33 8.66 -2.24 -70.44
C LEU A 33 7.97 -2.12 -69.07
N ALA A 34 7.48 -3.25 -68.58
CA ALA A 34 7.24 -3.45 -67.15
C ALA A 34 8.61 -3.46 -66.45
N GLY A 35 9.19 -2.28 -66.25
CA GLY A 35 10.41 -2.08 -65.47
C GLY A 35 10.06 -1.98 -63.99
N CYS A 36 10.64 -2.89 -63.19
CA CYS A 36 10.46 -3.03 -61.76
C CYS A 36 10.65 -1.71 -60.98
N ALA A 37 9.57 -0.96 -60.74
CA ALA A 37 9.53 -0.05 -59.62
C ALA A 37 9.50 -0.90 -58.34
N LYS A 38 10.65 -1.05 -57.68
CA LYS A 38 10.71 -1.63 -56.34
C LYS A 38 9.77 -0.80 -55.47
N ALA A 39 8.66 -1.40 -55.03
CA ALA A 39 7.75 -0.76 -54.08
C ALA A 39 8.60 -0.17 -52.93
N PRO A 40 8.32 1.06 -52.48
CA PRO A 40 9.02 1.63 -51.33
C PRO A 40 9.02 0.60 -50.21
N PRO A 41 10.14 0.37 -49.51
CA PRO A 41 10.13 -0.53 -48.37
C PRO A 41 9.00 -0.09 -47.44
N PRO A 42 8.19 -1.03 -46.91
CA PRO A 42 7.10 -0.68 -46.01
C PRO A 42 7.68 0.19 -44.88
N PRO A 43 6.94 1.24 -44.45
CA PRO A 43 7.41 2.09 -43.39
C PRO A 43 7.80 1.23 -42.18
N PRO A 44 8.92 1.54 -41.50
CA PRO A 44 9.33 0.76 -40.34
C PRO A 44 8.17 0.70 -39.33
N PRO A 45 7.92 -0.46 -38.71
CA PRO A 45 6.85 -0.57 -37.73
C PRO A 45 7.05 0.50 -36.66
N PRO A 46 5.94 1.11 -36.16
CA PRO A 46 6.04 2.10 -35.11
C PRO A 46 6.81 1.49 -33.93
N PRO A 47 7.73 2.25 -33.31
CA PRO A 47 8.46 1.75 -32.15
C PRO A 47 7.46 1.25 -31.11
N PRO A 48 7.74 0.11 -30.45
CA PRO A 48 6.83 -0.44 -29.47
C PRO A 48 6.55 0.62 -28.40
N PRO A 49 5.30 0.75 -27.93
CA PRO A 49 4.96 1.73 -26.91
C PRO A 49 5.84 1.49 -25.67
N VAL A 50 6.57 2.52 -25.25
CA VAL A 50 7.38 2.48 -24.03
C VAL A 50 6.42 2.48 -22.85
N VAL A 51 6.27 1.35 -22.17
CA VAL A 51 5.50 1.30 -20.92
C VAL A 51 6.41 1.72 -19.78
N VAL A 52 6.14 2.90 -19.21
CA VAL A 52 6.83 3.37 -18.01
C VAL A 52 6.20 2.70 -16.80
N ILE A 53 6.96 1.82 -16.13
CA ILE A 53 6.52 1.14 -14.91
C ILE A 53 6.78 2.08 -13.72
N PRO A 54 5.77 2.42 -12.90
CA PRO A 54 5.99 3.20 -11.70
C PRO A 54 6.88 2.43 -10.70
N PRO A 55 7.60 3.14 -9.81
CA PRO A 55 8.42 2.47 -8.79
C PRO A 55 7.56 1.54 -7.93
N MET A 56 8.18 0.46 -7.46
CA MET A 56 7.55 -0.47 -6.53
C MET A 56 7.26 0.25 -5.20
N PRO A 57 6.06 0.09 -4.61
CA PRO A 57 5.77 0.62 -3.28
C PRO A 57 6.76 0.12 -2.24
N SER A 58 7.21 1.01 -1.35
CA SER A 58 8.10 0.70 -0.24
C SER A 58 7.36 0.73 1.10
N PRO A 59 7.79 -0.04 2.11
CA PRO A 59 7.22 0.05 3.45
C PRO A 59 7.33 1.47 4.04
N PRO A 60 6.36 1.90 4.86
CA PRO A 60 6.41 3.19 5.52
C PRO A 60 7.54 3.23 6.54
N MET A 61 8.16 4.40 6.72
CA MET A 61 9.13 4.69 7.79
C MET A 61 10.29 3.67 7.89
N GLY A 62 10.70 3.08 6.75
CA GLY A 62 11.80 2.10 6.72
C GLY A 62 11.46 0.77 7.40
N ALA A 63 10.18 0.44 7.55
CA ALA A 63 9.75 -0.83 8.13
C ALA A 63 10.23 -2.04 7.32
N PRO A 64 10.33 -3.24 7.94
CA PRO A 64 10.60 -4.47 7.22
C PRO A 64 9.58 -4.75 6.11
N LEU A 65 10.03 -5.41 5.04
CA LEU A 65 9.16 -5.81 3.91
C LEU A 65 8.01 -6.71 4.34
N GLU A 66 8.23 -7.52 5.38
CA GLU A 66 7.25 -8.39 6.00
C GLU A 66 7.22 -8.16 7.51
N MET A 67 6.02 -7.97 8.06
CA MET A 67 5.80 -7.92 9.49
C MET A 67 4.40 -8.41 9.85
N THR A 68 4.24 -8.85 11.10
CA THR A 68 2.93 -9.14 11.65
C THR A 68 2.22 -7.83 11.99
N VAL A 69 1.07 -7.60 11.36
CA VAL A 69 0.19 -6.47 11.67
C VAL A 69 -0.98 -6.97 12.51
N PRO A 70 -1.28 -6.36 13.67
CA PRO A 70 -2.44 -6.75 14.47
C PRO A 70 -3.73 -6.54 13.67
N PRO A 71 -4.67 -7.51 13.65
CA PRO A 71 -5.87 -7.41 12.84
C PRO A 71 -6.81 -6.32 13.33
N VAL A 72 -7.71 -5.88 12.45
CA VAL A 72 -8.87 -5.04 12.79
C VAL A 72 -10.05 -5.95 13.07
N ALA A 73 -10.74 -5.75 14.18
CA ALA A 73 -11.92 -6.52 14.54
C ALA A 73 -13.20 -5.97 13.91
N GLU A 74 -14.30 -6.70 14.12
CA GLU A 74 -15.62 -6.36 13.57
C GLU A 74 -16.14 -4.99 14.04
N ASP A 75 -15.68 -4.53 15.20
CA ASP A 75 -15.99 -3.19 15.74
C ASP A 75 -15.16 -2.06 15.11
N GLY A 76 -14.28 -2.39 14.15
CA GLY A 76 -13.38 -1.45 13.49
C GLY A 76 -12.14 -1.08 14.30
N GLN A 77 -11.96 -1.65 15.50
CA GLN A 77 -10.78 -1.39 16.32
C GLN A 77 -9.67 -2.40 16.04
N ARG A 78 -8.43 -1.91 16.04
CA ARG A 78 -7.26 -2.77 15.91
C ARG A 78 -7.01 -3.53 17.22
N HIS A 79 -6.89 -4.85 17.14
CA HIS A 79 -6.60 -5.76 18.25
C HIS A 79 -5.11 -5.70 18.64
N THR A 80 -4.70 -4.57 19.20
CA THR A 80 -3.36 -4.41 19.79
C THR A 80 -3.30 -5.05 21.19
N VAL A 81 -2.13 -5.00 21.82
CA VAL A 81 -1.96 -5.41 23.23
C VAL A 81 -2.78 -4.56 24.21
N ASN A 82 -3.32 -3.41 23.78
CA ASN A 82 -4.15 -2.53 24.59
C ASN A 82 -5.65 -2.66 24.31
N TYR A 83 -6.07 -3.61 23.47
CA TYR A 83 -7.47 -3.84 23.17
C TYR A 83 -8.17 -4.64 24.28
N GLY A 84 -9.33 -4.16 24.74
CA GLY A 84 -10.20 -4.89 25.67
C GLY A 84 -9.59 -5.18 27.05
N ILE A 85 -8.61 -4.38 27.47
CA ILE A 85 -7.87 -4.58 28.73
C ILE A 85 -8.60 -3.99 29.95
N SER A 86 -8.29 -4.49 31.15
CA SER A 86 -8.81 -3.94 32.42
C SER A 86 -8.26 -2.55 32.71
N THR A 87 -8.89 -1.80 33.63
CA THR A 87 -8.37 -0.52 34.13
C THR A 87 -6.95 -0.62 34.67
N SER A 88 -6.65 -1.66 35.45
CA SER A 88 -5.30 -1.86 35.99
C SER A 88 -4.28 -2.15 34.89
N GLN A 89 -4.66 -2.92 33.87
CA GLN A 89 -3.83 -3.11 32.69
C GLN A 89 -3.65 -1.80 31.91
N THR A 90 -4.66 -0.95 31.77
CA THR A 90 -4.55 0.37 31.13
C THR A 90 -3.53 1.25 31.85
N VAL A 91 -3.65 1.37 33.17
CA VAL A 91 -2.70 2.11 34.02
C VAL A 91 -1.28 1.58 33.87
N TRP A 92 -1.12 0.26 33.92
CA TRP A 92 0.20 -0.37 33.84
C TRP A 92 0.82 -0.26 32.45
N ASN A 93 0.02 -0.41 31.39
CA ASN A 93 0.50 -0.30 30.02
C ASN A 93 0.87 1.15 29.68
N LEU A 94 0.15 2.14 30.20
CA LEU A 94 0.55 3.55 30.12
C LEU A 94 1.91 3.77 30.79
N ARG A 95 2.11 3.21 31.99
CA ARG A 95 3.41 3.26 32.68
C ARG A 95 4.51 2.60 31.85
N SER A 96 4.25 1.45 31.22
CA SER A 96 5.21 0.76 30.36
C SER A 96 5.56 1.59 29.13
N GLY A 97 4.57 2.13 28.41
CA GLY A 97 4.80 3.01 27.27
C GLY A 97 5.61 4.25 27.67
N TYR A 98 5.25 4.94 28.75
CA TYR A 98 6.00 6.10 29.20
C TYR A 98 7.43 5.77 29.64
N ASN A 99 7.65 4.55 30.18
CA ASN A 99 9.00 4.07 30.46
C ASN A 99 9.82 3.85 29.19
N VAL A 100 9.25 3.24 28.15
CA VAL A 100 9.92 3.06 26.86
C VAL A 100 10.29 4.42 26.27
N ALA A 101 9.39 5.41 26.34
CA ALA A 101 9.70 6.77 25.91
C ALA A 101 10.85 7.40 26.71
N ALA A 102 10.85 7.27 28.03
CA ALA A 102 11.92 7.80 28.88
C ALA A 102 13.30 7.16 28.62
N LEU A 103 13.34 5.98 27.99
CA LEU A 103 14.58 5.30 27.63
C LEU A 103 15.05 5.62 26.21
N ASN A 104 14.12 5.81 25.26
CA ASN A 104 14.45 5.87 23.83
C ASN A 104 14.35 7.27 23.22
N CYS A 105 13.54 8.17 23.81
CA CYS A 105 13.36 9.54 23.31
C CYS A 105 14.44 10.46 23.90
N VAL A 106 15.67 10.31 23.41
CA VAL A 106 16.88 10.91 24.00
C VAL A 106 17.35 12.17 23.27
N GLU A 107 16.71 12.54 22.17
CA GLU A 107 17.00 13.78 21.45
C GLU A 107 16.74 15.01 22.34
N PRO A 108 17.49 16.12 22.15
CA PRO A 108 17.39 17.30 23.01
C PRO A 108 15.97 17.87 23.17
N GLU A 109 15.15 17.83 22.12
CA GLU A 109 13.74 18.25 22.16
C GLU A 109 12.86 17.40 23.09
N PHE A 110 13.24 16.15 23.35
CA PHE A 110 12.52 15.19 24.19
C PHE A 110 13.12 15.05 25.59
N ALA A 111 14.18 15.79 25.91
CA ALA A 111 14.84 15.76 27.22
C ALA A 111 13.87 15.87 28.44
N PRO A 112 12.75 16.63 28.39
CA PRO A 112 11.81 16.70 29.52
C PRO A 112 11.08 15.38 29.85
N ILE A 113 11.03 14.40 28.92
CA ILE A 113 10.32 13.12 29.11
C ILE A 113 10.88 12.36 30.32
N LEU A 114 12.21 12.30 30.48
CA LEU A 114 12.84 11.54 31.56
C LEU A 114 12.46 12.08 32.94
N GLU A 115 12.54 13.41 33.14
CA GLU A 115 12.15 14.03 34.41
C GLU A 115 10.63 13.98 34.64
N GLY A 116 9.83 14.07 33.56
CA GLY A 116 8.38 13.83 33.61
C GLY A 116 8.05 12.42 34.10
N TYR A 117 8.72 11.39 33.57
CA TYR A 117 8.51 10.01 33.98
C TYR A 117 8.90 9.77 35.45
N LYS A 118 10.03 10.33 35.90
CA LYS A 118 10.42 10.27 37.32
C LYS A 118 9.38 10.91 38.24
N ARG A 119 8.79 12.03 37.83
CA ARG A 119 7.71 12.69 38.57
C ARG A 119 6.45 11.83 38.58
N PHE A 120 6.05 11.32 37.42
CA PHE A 120 4.91 10.43 37.25
C PHE A 120 4.96 9.24 38.22
N LEU A 121 6.11 8.56 38.33
CA LEU A 121 6.27 7.44 39.25
C LEU A 121 6.06 7.83 40.72
N LYS A 122 6.43 9.06 41.11
CA LYS A 122 6.25 9.56 42.47
C LYS A 122 4.83 10.05 42.73
N THR A 123 4.23 10.76 41.78
CA THR A 123 2.90 11.38 41.93
C THR A 123 1.80 10.33 41.95
N TYR A 124 1.95 9.25 41.18
CA TYR A 124 0.91 8.23 41.00
C TYR A 124 1.28 6.87 41.60
N ASP A 125 2.24 6.82 42.53
CA ASP A 125 2.77 5.61 43.15
C ASP A 125 1.67 4.65 43.65
N LYS A 126 0.69 5.16 44.41
CA LYS A 126 -0.44 4.39 44.95
C LYS A 126 -1.29 3.77 43.86
N SER A 127 -1.57 4.51 42.78
CA SER A 127 -2.37 4.01 41.66
C SER A 127 -1.60 2.92 40.90
N LEU A 128 -0.29 3.09 40.72
CA LEU A 128 0.59 2.12 40.07
C LEU A 128 0.72 0.84 40.90
N ASP A 129 0.89 0.94 42.22
CA ASP A 129 0.97 -0.20 43.13
C ASP A 129 -0.32 -0.99 43.16
N LYS A 130 -1.47 -0.29 43.25
CA LYS A 130 -2.80 -0.91 43.15
C LYS A 130 -2.96 -1.66 41.83
N ALA A 131 -2.64 -1.04 40.70
CA ALA A 131 -2.74 -1.65 39.38
C ALA A 131 -1.83 -2.89 39.26
N SER A 132 -0.58 -2.81 39.72
CA SER A 132 0.36 -3.94 39.73
C SER A 132 -0.18 -5.13 40.51
N ALA A 133 -0.72 -4.87 41.71
CA ALA A 133 -1.27 -5.90 42.58
C ALA A 133 -2.54 -6.53 41.99
N GLU A 134 -3.39 -5.75 41.31
CA GLU A 134 -4.56 -6.27 40.60
C GLU A 134 -4.18 -7.16 39.42
N ILE A 135 -3.19 -6.74 38.62
CA ILE A 135 -2.69 -7.56 37.50
C ILE A 135 -2.13 -8.88 38.02
N ASP A 136 -1.28 -8.85 39.05
CA ASP A 136 -0.73 -10.06 39.65
C ASP A 136 -1.83 -11.01 40.16
N ARG A 137 -2.85 -10.47 40.85
CA ARG A 137 -4.03 -11.24 41.28
C ARG A 137 -4.79 -11.86 40.10
N SER A 138 -4.97 -11.11 39.00
CA SER A 138 -5.70 -11.61 37.82
C SER A 138 -5.00 -12.83 37.20
N PHE A 139 -3.68 -12.77 36.99
CA PHE A 139 -2.92 -13.89 36.44
C PHE A 139 -2.85 -15.09 37.38
N LYS A 140 -2.77 -14.86 38.70
CA LYS A 140 -2.86 -15.93 39.72
C LYS A 140 -4.25 -16.59 39.79
N THR A 141 -5.29 -15.90 39.33
CA THR A 141 -6.65 -16.47 39.24
C THR A 141 -6.80 -17.34 37.99
N LEU A 142 -6.22 -16.90 36.87
CA LEU A 142 -6.30 -17.59 35.57
C LEU A 142 -5.32 -18.76 35.43
N HIS A 143 -4.20 -18.74 36.18
CA HIS A 143 -3.14 -19.73 36.09
C HIS A 143 -2.64 -20.16 37.48
N LYS A 144 -1.99 -21.33 37.58
CA LYS A 144 -1.48 -21.87 38.86
C LYS A 144 0.05 -21.84 38.95
N GLY A 145 0.58 -21.45 40.10
CA GLY A 145 2.02 -21.50 40.40
C GLY A 145 2.89 -20.77 39.37
N ARG A 146 3.96 -21.41 38.91
CA ARG A 146 4.91 -20.84 37.92
C ARG A 146 4.23 -20.40 36.62
N ALA A 147 3.13 -21.02 36.21
CA ALA A 147 2.43 -20.64 34.99
C ALA A 147 1.85 -19.21 35.07
N ALA A 148 1.41 -18.76 36.25
CA ALA A 148 0.93 -17.39 36.44
C ALA A 148 2.04 -16.36 36.25
N ILE A 149 3.24 -16.66 36.75
CA ILE A 149 4.42 -15.80 36.59
C ILE A 149 4.76 -15.71 35.10
N VAL A 150 4.91 -16.84 34.42
CA VAL A 150 5.25 -16.86 32.98
C VAL A 150 4.22 -16.10 32.15
N ALA A 151 2.92 -16.29 32.42
CA ALA A 151 1.86 -15.58 31.70
C ALA A 151 1.94 -14.06 31.90
N ARG A 152 2.15 -13.60 33.14
CA ARG A 152 2.31 -12.18 33.46
C ARG A 152 3.54 -11.57 32.78
N GLU A 153 4.70 -12.23 32.87
CA GLU A 153 5.94 -11.74 32.24
C GLU A 153 5.83 -11.74 30.70
N SER A 154 5.17 -12.74 30.13
CA SER A 154 4.90 -12.79 28.68
C SER A 154 3.99 -11.66 28.24
N TYR A 155 2.96 -11.34 29.03
CA TYR A 155 2.10 -10.18 28.80
C TYR A 155 2.90 -8.87 28.86
N GLN A 156 3.72 -8.67 29.90
CA GLN A 156 4.54 -7.47 30.02
C GLN A 156 5.51 -7.33 28.85
N THR A 157 6.15 -8.42 28.43
CA THR A 157 7.05 -8.46 27.27
C THR A 157 6.34 -8.02 26.00
N GLN A 158 5.09 -8.47 25.76
CA GLN A 158 4.30 -8.03 24.60
C GLN A 158 4.02 -6.52 24.63
N VAL A 159 3.73 -5.96 25.81
CA VAL A 159 3.51 -4.50 25.97
C VAL A 159 4.79 -3.71 25.65
N TYR A 160 5.95 -4.13 26.15
CA TYR A 160 7.23 -3.47 25.84
C TYR A 160 7.60 -3.59 24.37
N ASN A 161 7.40 -4.76 23.77
CA ASN A 161 7.68 -4.98 22.35
C ASN A 161 6.76 -4.12 21.47
N PHE A 162 5.49 -3.95 21.87
CA PHE A 162 4.56 -3.09 21.16
C PHE A 162 5.05 -1.63 21.11
N PHE A 163 5.45 -1.07 22.26
CA PHE A 163 5.91 0.31 22.35
C PHE A 163 7.35 0.54 21.84
N SER A 164 8.10 -0.53 21.56
CA SER A 164 9.49 -0.46 21.08
C SER A 164 9.60 -0.75 19.57
N LEU A 165 8.62 -0.32 18.76
CA LEU A 165 8.62 -0.54 17.31
C LEU A 165 9.40 0.60 16.62
N PRO A 166 10.64 0.38 16.14
CA PRO A 166 11.53 1.48 15.73
C PRO A 166 10.99 2.41 14.63
N PRO A 167 10.26 1.90 13.60
CA PRO A 167 9.64 2.78 12.59
C PRO A 167 8.68 3.84 13.17
N VAL A 168 8.20 3.69 14.40
CA VAL A 168 7.21 4.56 15.03
C VAL A 168 7.86 5.61 15.97
N ASP A 169 9.16 5.48 16.28
CA ASP A 169 9.84 6.21 17.35
C ASP A 169 9.61 7.73 17.28
N ALA A 170 9.72 8.36 16.11
CA ALA A 170 9.52 9.80 15.96
C ALA A 170 8.11 10.26 16.38
N GLY A 171 7.07 9.55 15.94
CA GLY A 171 5.69 9.84 16.31
C GLY A 171 5.41 9.52 17.78
N PHE A 172 5.98 8.42 18.26
CA PHE A 172 5.86 8.00 19.66
C PHE A 172 6.50 8.99 20.64
N CYS A 173 7.71 9.47 20.36
CA CYS A 173 8.40 10.44 21.21
C CYS A 173 7.67 11.78 21.27
N LYS A 174 7.08 12.23 20.16
CA LYS A 174 6.19 13.41 20.17
C LYS A 174 4.97 13.19 21.06
N ALA A 175 4.28 12.06 20.92
CA ALA A 175 3.11 11.73 21.74
C ALA A 175 3.46 11.61 23.23
N ALA A 176 4.64 11.06 23.55
CA ALA A 176 5.13 10.96 24.93
C ALA A 176 5.50 12.32 25.52
N MET A 177 5.98 13.27 24.72
CA MET A 177 6.20 14.64 25.17
C MET A 177 4.86 15.32 25.51
N GLU A 178 3.85 15.19 24.65
CA GLU A 178 2.50 15.69 24.95
C GLU A 178 1.91 15.05 26.21
N LEU A 179 2.06 13.72 26.39
CA LEU A 179 1.67 13.01 27.60
C LEU A 179 2.36 13.59 28.85
N SER A 180 3.67 13.85 28.76
CA SER A 180 4.47 14.43 29.84
C SER A 180 3.92 15.78 30.29
N THR A 181 3.50 16.62 29.34
CA THR A 181 2.87 17.91 29.61
C THR A 181 1.51 17.75 30.28
N ASP A 182 0.63 16.88 29.76
CA ASP A 182 -0.71 16.68 30.33
C ASP A 182 -0.64 16.24 31.80
N LEU A 183 0.24 15.27 32.09
CA LEU A 183 0.43 14.69 33.42
C LEU A 183 0.90 15.70 34.49
N THR A 184 1.31 16.91 34.11
CA THR A 184 1.61 18.00 35.06
C THR A 184 0.36 18.62 35.69
N THR A 185 -0.81 18.39 35.10
CA THR A 185 -2.09 19.00 35.52
C THR A 185 -3.08 17.98 36.06
N ILE A 186 -2.80 16.68 35.88
CA ILE A 186 -3.69 15.61 36.33
C ILE A 186 -3.49 15.37 37.82
N GLU A 187 -4.57 15.49 38.59
CA GLU A 187 -4.57 15.17 40.01
C GLU A 187 -4.49 13.64 40.22
N PRO A 188 -3.81 13.15 41.28
CA PRO A 188 -3.71 11.72 41.56
C PRO A 188 -5.06 10.99 41.62
N SER A 189 -6.11 11.66 42.08
CA SER A 189 -7.48 11.11 42.14
C SER A 189 -8.12 10.89 40.76
N GLN A 190 -7.65 11.58 39.72
CA GLN A 190 -8.17 11.51 38.35
C GLN A 190 -7.30 10.62 37.44
N PHE A 191 -6.18 10.11 37.94
CA PHE A 191 -5.20 9.41 37.12
C PHE A 191 -5.73 8.11 36.52
N GLU A 192 -6.50 7.31 37.27
CA GLU A 192 -7.06 6.06 36.75
C GLU A 192 -7.97 6.32 35.54
N SER A 193 -8.85 7.34 35.60
CA SER A 193 -9.67 7.75 34.46
C SER A 193 -8.85 8.34 33.32
N TYR A 194 -7.83 9.14 33.63
CA TYR A 194 -6.94 9.73 32.62
C TYR A 194 -6.13 8.67 31.88
N SER A 195 -5.82 7.52 32.53
CA SER A 195 -4.97 6.49 31.96
C SER A 195 -5.46 5.98 30.60
N TYR A 196 -6.77 5.92 30.38
CA TYR A 196 -7.37 5.56 29.10
C TYR A 196 -7.01 6.54 27.99
N GLN A 197 -7.08 7.85 28.26
CA GLN A 197 -6.73 8.89 27.31
C GLN A 197 -5.22 8.93 27.07
N GLY A 198 -4.43 8.86 28.14
CA GLY A 198 -2.98 8.82 28.05
C GLY A 198 -2.46 7.61 27.26
N LEU A 199 -3.05 6.43 27.47
CA LEU A 199 -2.68 5.22 26.73
C LEU A 199 -3.08 5.33 25.26
N ALA A 200 -4.29 5.81 24.97
CA ALA A 200 -4.74 6.02 23.59
C ALA A 200 -3.83 7.01 22.84
N LYS A 201 -3.36 8.07 23.52
CA LYS A 201 -2.39 9.02 22.96
C LYS A 201 -1.06 8.35 22.61
N LEU A 202 -0.47 7.58 23.53
CA LEU A 202 0.78 6.86 23.25
C LEU A 202 0.61 5.80 22.15
N GLU A 203 -0.57 5.21 22.04
CA GLU A 203 -0.86 4.15 21.08
C GLU A 203 -1.15 4.67 19.66
N ALA A 204 -1.64 5.91 19.52
CA ALA A 204 -2.08 6.45 18.25
C ALA A 204 -1.01 6.35 17.12
N PRO A 205 0.27 6.71 17.33
CA PRO A 205 1.30 6.57 16.30
C PRO A 205 1.48 5.14 15.79
N PHE A 206 1.30 4.14 16.67
CA PHE A 206 1.40 2.73 16.29
C PHE A 206 0.21 2.31 15.42
N LYS A 207 -1.00 2.73 15.77
CA LYS A 207 -2.21 2.45 14.98
C LYS A 207 -2.15 3.11 13.60
N GLU A 208 -1.64 4.34 13.53
CA GLU A 208 -1.39 5.05 12.27
C GLU A 208 -0.36 4.31 11.42
N PHE A 209 0.76 3.90 12.02
CA PHE A 209 1.78 3.08 11.37
C PHE A 209 1.19 1.79 10.77
N PHE A 210 0.43 1.03 11.54
CA PHE A 210 -0.15 -0.23 11.05
C PHE A 210 -1.13 0.00 9.90
N THR A 211 -1.89 1.10 9.95
CA THR A 211 -2.79 1.50 8.86
C THR A 211 -2.01 1.83 7.59
N ALA A 212 -0.91 2.61 7.71
CA ALA A 212 -0.03 2.90 6.59
C ALA A 212 0.65 1.63 6.04
N TYR A 213 0.99 0.67 6.90
CA TYR A 213 1.60 -0.59 6.49
C TYR A 213 0.63 -1.48 5.72
N GLU A 214 -0.64 -1.55 6.14
CA GLU A 214 -1.68 -2.26 5.38
C GLU A 214 -1.94 -1.62 4.02
N GLN A 215 -1.94 -0.29 3.95
CA GLN A 215 -2.02 0.43 2.68
C GLN A 215 -0.84 0.07 1.76
N TYR A 216 0.38 0.05 2.29
CA TYR A 216 1.56 -0.42 1.55
C TYR A 216 1.36 -1.83 0.98
N ARG A 217 0.84 -2.78 1.78
CA ARG A 217 0.58 -4.16 1.30
C ARG A 217 -0.44 -4.19 0.18
N ALA A 218 -1.51 -3.40 0.27
CA ALA A 218 -2.52 -3.27 -0.77
C ALA A 218 -1.93 -2.68 -2.07
N ASP A 219 -1.14 -1.62 -1.94
CA ASP A 219 -0.48 -0.96 -3.07
C ASP A 219 0.53 -1.89 -3.76
N LEU A 220 1.31 -2.63 -2.97
CA LEU A 220 2.26 -3.61 -3.47
C LEU A 220 1.56 -4.73 -4.24
N ALA A 221 0.46 -5.27 -3.69
CA ALA A 221 -0.34 -6.29 -4.38
C ALA A 221 -0.94 -5.76 -5.69
N ALA A 222 -1.46 -4.53 -5.70
CA ALA A 222 -1.98 -3.89 -6.90
C ALA A 222 -0.88 -3.63 -7.95
N TRP A 223 0.31 -3.23 -7.52
CA TRP A 223 1.48 -3.06 -8.38
C TRP A 223 1.92 -4.40 -8.99
N GLN A 224 2.05 -5.45 -8.17
CA GLN A 224 2.43 -6.80 -8.62
C GLN A 224 1.41 -7.41 -9.58
N SER A 225 0.11 -7.18 -9.35
CA SER A 225 -0.94 -7.63 -10.27
C SER A 225 -0.86 -6.95 -11.65
N ARG A 226 -0.35 -5.71 -11.73
CA ARG A 226 -0.21 -4.97 -12.99
C ARG A 226 1.09 -5.24 -13.72
N TYR A 227 2.20 -5.40 -12.99
CA TYR A 227 3.55 -5.42 -13.56
C TYR A 227 4.33 -6.72 -13.32
N GLY A 228 3.76 -7.71 -12.62
CA GLY A 228 4.43 -8.95 -12.27
C GLY A 228 5.43 -8.79 -11.12
N ALA A 229 5.86 -9.91 -10.51
CA ALA A 229 6.74 -9.94 -9.34
C ALA A 229 8.15 -9.34 -9.55
N GLY A 230 8.50 -8.94 -10.78
CA GLY A 230 9.77 -8.30 -11.13
C GLY A 230 9.64 -7.15 -12.13
N GLY A 231 8.45 -6.56 -12.30
CA GLY A 231 8.23 -5.50 -13.30
C GLY A 231 8.25 -6.00 -14.76
N LEU A 232 8.02 -7.30 -14.99
CA LEU A 232 7.90 -7.86 -16.32
C LEU A 232 6.45 -7.74 -16.80
N ILE A 233 6.19 -6.79 -17.72
CA ILE A 233 4.91 -6.71 -18.41
C ILE A 233 4.88 -7.78 -19.51
N THR A 234 3.88 -8.66 -19.46
CA THR A 234 3.55 -9.50 -20.63
C THR A 234 2.74 -8.65 -21.61
N VAL A 235 3.40 -8.05 -22.60
CA VAL A 235 2.72 -7.34 -23.69
C VAL A 235 2.08 -8.39 -24.60
N ARG A 236 0.75 -8.50 -24.60
CA ARG A 236 0.04 -9.30 -25.59
C ARG A 236 -0.02 -8.49 -26.89
N PRO A 237 0.57 -8.95 -28.00
CA PRO A 237 0.55 -8.20 -29.24
C PRO A 237 -0.90 -7.98 -29.70
N THR A 238 -1.16 -6.78 -30.21
CA THR A 238 -2.44 -6.45 -30.85
C THR A 238 -2.59 -7.24 -32.15
N SER A 239 -3.83 -7.44 -32.62
CA SER A 239 -4.11 -8.17 -33.86
C SER A 239 -3.34 -7.60 -35.07
N GLU A 240 -3.13 -6.29 -35.13
CA GLU A 240 -2.30 -5.65 -36.16
C GLU A 240 -0.81 -6.04 -36.05
N GLN A 241 -0.26 -6.13 -34.84
CA GLN A 241 1.11 -6.58 -34.60
C GLN A 241 1.31 -8.08 -34.87
N THR A 242 0.27 -8.89 -34.67
CA THR A 242 0.28 -10.32 -35.04
C THR A 242 0.26 -10.51 -36.56
N LEU A 243 -0.53 -9.70 -37.28
CA LEU A 243 -0.62 -9.74 -38.74
C LEU A 243 0.63 -9.20 -39.44
N ALA A 244 1.39 -8.34 -38.79
CA ALA A 244 2.64 -7.77 -39.31
C ALA A 244 3.88 -8.68 -39.13
N GLN A 245 3.78 -9.79 -38.38
CA GLN A 245 4.89 -10.75 -38.27
C GLN A 245 5.00 -11.59 -39.56
N PRO A 246 6.16 -11.59 -40.24
CA PRO A 246 6.34 -12.45 -41.41
C PRO A 246 6.17 -13.91 -40.98
N ALA A 247 5.35 -14.65 -41.73
CA ALA A 247 5.16 -16.07 -41.51
C ALA A 247 6.55 -16.74 -41.48
N VAL A 248 6.94 -17.28 -40.33
CA VAL A 248 8.17 -18.07 -40.20
C VAL A 248 8.02 -19.22 -41.18
N GLN A 249 8.79 -19.17 -42.26
CA GLN A 249 8.76 -20.20 -43.29
C GLN A 249 9.12 -21.54 -42.64
N ALA A 250 8.21 -22.51 -42.76
CA ALA A 250 8.46 -23.86 -42.28
C ALA A 250 9.75 -24.39 -42.91
N ALA A 251 10.66 -24.90 -42.08
CA ALA A 251 11.92 -25.47 -42.52
C ALA A 251 11.69 -26.55 -43.59
N PRO A 252 12.49 -26.59 -44.67
CA PRO A 252 12.32 -27.59 -45.71
C PRO A 252 12.62 -28.98 -45.16
N LYS A 253 11.76 -29.96 -45.47
CA LYS A 253 11.95 -31.37 -45.10
C LYS A 253 13.25 -31.91 -45.71
N PRO A 254 14.03 -32.72 -44.98
CA PRO A 254 15.24 -33.33 -45.51
C PRO A 254 14.89 -34.30 -46.65
N GLN A 255 15.54 -34.11 -47.80
CA GLN A 255 15.47 -35.07 -48.90
C GLN A 255 16.27 -36.32 -48.53
N ALA A 256 15.62 -37.48 -48.60
CA ALA A 256 16.27 -38.77 -48.47
C ALA A 256 17.08 -39.05 -49.74
N SER A 257 18.40 -39.14 -49.63
CA SER A 257 19.26 -39.67 -50.68
C SER A 257 19.14 -41.19 -50.71
N ALA A 258 18.65 -41.72 -51.82
CA ALA A 258 18.71 -43.14 -52.14
C ALA A 258 19.90 -43.40 -53.08
N GLN A 259 20.72 -44.37 -52.66
CA GLN A 259 21.79 -45.08 -53.38
C GLN A 259 23.12 -44.36 -53.61
#